data_AF-A0A936W8V9-F1
#
_entry.id   AF-A0A936W8V9-F1
#
_cell.length_a   1.000
_cell.length_b   1.000
_cell.length_c   1.000
_cell.angle_alpha   90.00
_cell.angle_beta   90.00
_cell.angle_gamma   90.00
#
_symmetry.space_group_name_H-M   'P 1'
#
loop_
_entity.id
_entity.type
_entity.pdbx_description
1 polymer ?
#
loop_
_entity_poly.entity_id
_entity_poly.type
_entity_poly.pdbx_seq_one_letter_code
_entity_poly.pdbx_strand_id
1 'polypeptide(L)'
;MNIRAGKVLLAAVVLLLGIQEAFNMHRQIDDLTSFVIALVVILLVCSRILWSAFKPRDPLSQPSKGRKVFWNVAGGFCALIIVGNILGLDKPPKQTLTVNGLKIPLDACVEGAIRMVDTKAERISLCTCWATALANDSKVSKTYKHELEKGQLDLVIERLQREGTIDLAQLSACMANSKGIRWTDGMLDRVKRDCLTRMKDQGSDGEYDGEKFCDCLTNKVALHSPTFLLDVTPDSVAALTQIQEDCTALSRK
;
A
#
# COMPACT_ATOMS: atom_id res chain seq x y z
N MET A 1 -18.53 -40.20 -16.31
CA MET A 1 -17.75 -39.45 -15.29
C MET A 1 -18.39 -38.08 -15.10
N ASN A 2 -19.11 -37.84 -14.00
CA ASN A 2 -19.59 -36.48 -13.69
C ASN A 2 -18.48 -35.73 -12.93
N ILE A 3 -17.68 -34.96 -13.67
CA ILE A 3 -16.68 -34.06 -13.09
C ILE A 3 -17.42 -33.03 -12.26
N ARG A 4 -17.07 -32.89 -10.98
CA ARG A 4 -17.65 -31.86 -10.11
C ARG A 4 -17.03 -30.51 -10.46
N ALA A 5 -17.52 -29.87 -11.52
CA ALA A 5 -17.03 -28.59 -12.04
C ALA A 5 -16.84 -27.52 -10.94
N GLY A 6 -17.73 -27.45 -9.95
CA GLY A 6 -17.60 -26.52 -8.82
C GLY A 6 -16.38 -26.77 -7.91
N LYS A 7 -15.88 -28.01 -7.78
CA LYS A 7 -14.65 -28.29 -7.01
C LYS A 7 -13.40 -27.92 -7.79
N VAL A 8 -13.44 -28.08 -9.10
CA VAL A 8 -12.35 -27.65 -9.99
C VAL A 8 -12.26 -26.13 -10.01
N LEU A 9 -13.41 -25.44 -10.10
CA LEU A 9 -13.50 -23.98 -9.98
C LEU A 9 -12.97 -23.50 -8.62
N LEU A 10 -13.37 -24.16 -7.52
CA LEU A 10 -12.89 -23.83 -6.17
C LEU A 10 -11.37 -24.01 -6.04
N ALA A 11 -10.80 -25.09 -6.60
CA ALA A 11 -9.34 -25.29 -6.61
C ALA A 11 -8.61 -24.19 -7.40
N ALA A 12 -9.18 -23.76 -8.53
CA ALA A 12 -8.62 -22.67 -9.33
C ALA A 12 -8.66 -21.32 -8.61
N VAL A 13 -9.78 -21.01 -7.93
CA VAL A 13 -9.91 -19.77 -7.14
C VAL A 13 -8.95 -19.77 -5.95
N VAL A 14 -8.84 -20.89 -5.21
CA VAL A 14 -7.90 -21.02 -4.09
C VAL A 14 -6.45 -20.94 -4.55
N LEU A 15 -6.12 -21.51 -5.71
CA LEU A 15 -4.78 -21.42 -6.28
C LEU A 15 -4.43 -19.97 -6.65
N LEU A 16 -5.33 -19.27 -7.34
CA LEU A 16 -5.09 -17.90 -7.81
C LEU A 16 -4.95 -16.91 -6.64
N LEU A 17 -5.90 -16.95 -5.69
CA LEU A 17 -5.86 -16.08 -4.51
C LEU A 17 -4.71 -16.45 -3.57
N GLY A 18 -4.45 -17.75 -3.38
CA GLY A 18 -3.35 -18.21 -2.55
C GLY A 18 -1.98 -17.83 -3.09
N ILE A 19 -1.76 -17.94 -4.40
CA ILE A 19 -0.52 -17.52 -5.04
C ILE A 19 -0.34 -16.00 -4.92
N GLN A 20 -1.41 -15.20 -5.12
CA GLN A 20 -1.35 -13.75 -4.93
C GLN A 20 -0.93 -13.39 -3.50
N GLU A 21 -1.51 -14.04 -2.49
CA GLU A 21 -1.12 -13.80 -1.10
C GLU A 21 0.29 -14.27 -0.77
N ALA A 22 0.74 -15.40 -1.33
CA ALA A 22 2.11 -15.84 -1.17
C ALA A 22 3.10 -14.82 -1.77
N PHE A 23 2.82 -14.28 -2.95
CA PHE A 23 3.64 -13.23 -3.55
C PHE A 23 3.62 -11.93 -2.75
N ASN A 24 2.46 -11.55 -2.20
CA ASN A 24 2.37 -10.40 -1.29
C ASN A 24 3.21 -10.62 -0.03
N MET A 25 3.15 -11.81 0.57
CA MET A 25 3.95 -12.18 1.74
C MET A 25 5.45 -12.14 1.44
N HIS A 26 5.87 -12.71 0.29
CA HIS A 26 7.26 -12.66 -0.14
C HIS A 26 7.76 -11.22 -0.31
N ARG A 27 6.96 -10.34 -0.94
CA ARG A 27 7.26 -8.91 -1.06
C ARG A 27 7.36 -8.19 0.29
N GLN A 28 6.66 -8.65 1.31
CA GLN A 28 6.65 -8.02 2.64
C GLN A 28 7.82 -8.43 3.53
N ILE A 29 8.19 -9.71 3.48
CA ILE A 29 9.16 -10.32 4.40
C ILE A 29 10.55 -10.43 3.76
N ASP A 30 10.62 -10.47 2.43
CA ASP A 30 11.83 -10.78 1.64
C ASP A 30 12.46 -12.13 2.06
N ASP A 31 11.62 -13.03 2.59
CA ASP A 31 12.01 -14.38 2.97
C ASP A 31 11.49 -15.38 1.94
N LEU A 32 12.43 -16.00 1.24
CA LEU A 32 12.17 -17.03 0.24
C LEU A 32 11.61 -18.32 0.89
N THR A 33 11.98 -18.58 2.14
CA THR A 33 11.64 -19.83 2.83
C THR A 33 10.15 -19.87 3.18
N SER A 34 9.64 -18.77 3.76
CA SER A 34 8.21 -18.59 4.07
C SER A 34 7.35 -18.62 2.79
N PHE A 35 7.83 -18.07 1.68
CA PHE A 35 7.16 -18.15 0.38
C PHE A 35 7.03 -19.59 -0.14
N VAL A 36 8.13 -20.35 -0.13
CA VAL A 36 8.14 -21.75 -0.59
C VAL A 36 7.19 -22.61 0.26
N ILE A 37 7.18 -22.42 1.59
CA ILE A 37 6.28 -23.14 2.49
C ILE A 37 4.81 -22.84 2.17
N ALA A 38 4.46 -21.55 2.00
CA ALA A 38 3.09 -21.16 1.65
C ALA A 38 2.64 -21.79 0.33
N LEU A 39 3.51 -21.79 -0.68
CA LEU A 39 3.22 -22.32 -2.01
C LEU A 39 3.05 -23.86 -1.99
N VAL A 40 3.87 -24.57 -1.21
CA VAL A 40 3.73 -26.02 -0.98
C VAL A 40 2.39 -26.34 -0.31
N VAL A 41 1.97 -25.57 0.71
CA VAL A 41 0.69 -25.77 1.38
C VAL A 41 -0.49 -25.56 0.43
N ILE A 42 -0.45 -24.50 -0.40
CA ILE A 42 -1.49 -24.23 -1.40
C ILE A 42 -1.60 -25.37 -2.41
N LEU A 43 -0.46 -25.86 -2.93
CA LEU A 43 -0.44 -27.00 -3.86
C LEU A 43 -0.97 -28.29 -3.23
N LEU A 44 -0.67 -28.55 -1.95
CA LEU A 44 -1.21 -29.70 -1.22
C LEU A 44 -2.74 -29.60 -1.03
N VAL A 45 -3.28 -28.40 -0.80
CA VAL A 45 -4.72 -28.18 -0.70
C VAL A 45 -5.40 -28.37 -2.06
N CYS A 46 -4.87 -27.74 -3.12
CA CYS A 46 -5.42 -27.84 -4.47
C CYS A 46 -5.38 -29.28 -5.01
N SER A 47 -4.27 -30.00 -4.82
CA SER A 47 -4.15 -31.40 -5.24
C SER A 47 -5.18 -32.31 -4.55
N ARG A 48 -5.51 -32.06 -3.27
CA ARG A 48 -6.55 -32.81 -2.55
C ARG A 48 -7.98 -32.43 -2.95
N ILE A 49 -8.25 -31.16 -3.27
CA ILE A 49 -9.55 -30.74 -3.81
C ILE A 49 -9.80 -31.40 -5.17
N LEU A 50 -8.78 -31.42 -6.03
CA LEU A 50 -8.82 -32.09 -7.33
C LEU A 50 -9.00 -33.61 -7.15
N TRP A 51 -8.24 -34.26 -6.26
CA TRP A 51 -8.43 -35.69 -5.96
C TRP A 51 -9.86 -36.02 -5.49
N SER A 52 -10.47 -35.13 -4.69
CA SER A 52 -11.87 -35.24 -4.25
C SER A 52 -12.90 -34.97 -5.36
N ALA A 53 -12.50 -34.33 -6.46
CA ALA A 53 -13.34 -34.07 -7.63
C ALA A 53 -13.37 -35.27 -8.59
N PHE A 54 -12.31 -36.07 -8.64
CA PHE A 54 -12.16 -37.21 -9.56
C PHE A 54 -12.49 -38.58 -8.93
N LYS A 55 -12.79 -38.67 -7.62
CA LYS A 55 -13.08 -39.96 -6.97
C LYS A 55 -14.44 -40.54 -7.43
N PRO A 56 -14.49 -41.80 -7.93
CA PRO A 56 -15.75 -42.48 -8.25
C PRO A 56 -16.61 -42.69 -7.00
N ARG A 57 -17.93 -42.72 -7.20
CA ARG A 57 -18.96 -42.61 -6.15
C ARG A 57 -19.29 -44.00 -5.61
N ASP A 58 -18.60 -44.45 -4.57
CA ASP A 58 -19.06 -45.62 -3.80
C ASP A 58 -20.07 -45.18 -2.72
N PRO A 59 -21.31 -45.73 -2.71
CA PRO A 59 -22.39 -45.27 -1.84
C PRO A 59 -22.25 -45.69 -0.36
N LEU A 60 -21.20 -46.43 0.02
CA LEU A 60 -21.05 -46.99 1.38
C LEU A 60 -19.72 -46.66 2.07
N SER A 61 -19.01 -45.60 1.67
CA SER A 61 -17.80 -45.20 2.41
C SER A 61 -18.15 -44.39 3.66
N GLN A 62 -18.14 -45.05 4.83
CA GLN A 62 -17.97 -44.37 6.11
C GLN A 62 -16.85 -43.32 6.00
N PRO A 63 -16.97 -42.15 6.65
CA PRO A 63 -15.88 -41.17 6.64
C PRO A 63 -14.63 -41.86 7.18
N SER A 64 -13.67 -42.13 6.30
CA SER A 64 -12.47 -42.87 6.68
C SER A 64 -11.80 -42.14 7.83
N LYS A 65 -11.21 -42.89 8.77
CA LYS A 65 -10.45 -42.33 9.90
C LYS A 65 -9.47 -41.22 9.44
N GLY A 66 -8.92 -41.34 8.22
CA GLY A 66 -8.09 -40.33 7.58
C GLY A 66 -8.75 -38.97 7.31
N ARG A 67 -10.06 -38.90 7.02
CA ARG A 67 -10.79 -37.62 6.87
C ARG A 67 -10.89 -36.87 8.20
N LYS A 68 -11.11 -37.60 9.31
CA LYS A 68 -11.22 -37.02 10.65
C LYS A 68 -9.86 -36.57 11.18
N VAL A 69 -8.82 -37.39 10.98
CA VAL A 69 -7.44 -37.03 11.31
C VAL A 69 -6.97 -35.82 10.51
N PHE A 70 -7.29 -35.72 9.22
CA PHE A 70 -6.92 -34.56 8.40
C PHE A 70 -7.58 -33.26 8.86
N TRP A 71 -8.90 -33.25 9.14
CA TRP A 71 -9.56 -32.04 9.64
C TRP A 71 -9.06 -31.62 11.03
N ASN A 72 -8.66 -32.58 11.87
CA ASN A 72 -8.03 -32.27 13.16
C ASN A 72 -6.62 -31.69 12.98
N VAL A 73 -5.81 -32.21 12.05
CA VAL A 73 -4.46 -31.70 11.77
C VAL A 73 -4.52 -30.33 11.07
N ALA A 74 -5.37 -30.19 10.05
CA ALA A 74 -5.60 -28.92 9.35
C ALA A 74 -6.20 -27.86 10.29
N GLY A 75 -7.16 -28.25 11.14
CA GLY A 75 -7.71 -27.39 12.19
C GLY A 75 -6.65 -26.98 13.21
N GLY A 76 -5.79 -27.91 13.64
CA GLY A 76 -4.67 -27.62 14.52
C GLY A 76 -3.64 -26.68 13.91
N PHE A 77 -3.33 -26.84 12.61
CA PHE A 77 -2.40 -25.95 11.90
C PHE A 77 -2.99 -24.56 11.69
N CYS A 78 -4.28 -24.46 11.31
CA CYS A 78 -4.98 -23.18 11.24
C CYS A 78 -5.07 -22.49 12.61
N ALA A 79 -5.33 -23.24 13.67
CA ALA A 79 -5.33 -22.71 15.03
C ALA A 79 -3.95 -22.20 15.44
N LEU A 80 -2.86 -22.91 15.09
CA LEU A 80 -1.49 -22.46 15.34
C LEU A 80 -1.12 -21.19 14.55
N ILE A 81 -1.58 -21.06 13.30
CA ILE A 81 -1.37 -19.83 12.49
C ILE A 81 -2.15 -18.66 13.08
N ILE A 82 -3.40 -18.86 13.50
CA ILE A 82 -4.21 -17.84 14.16
C ILE A 82 -3.59 -17.44 15.49
N VAL A 83 -3.18 -18.41 16.31
CA VAL A 83 -2.51 -18.17 17.60
C VAL A 83 -1.16 -17.49 17.39
N GLY A 84 -0.38 -17.85 16.38
CA GLY A 84 0.88 -17.18 16.04
C GLY A 84 0.69 -15.72 15.64
N ASN A 85 -0.35 -15.43 14.86
CA ASN A 85 -0.74 -14.06 14.50
C ASN A 85 -1.26 -13.25 15.71
N ILE A 86 -2.08 -13.87 16.57
CA ILE A 86 -2.61 -13.22 17.78
C ILE A 86 -1.51 -12.97 18.81
N LEU A 87 -0.58 -13.93 18.98
CA LEU A 87 0.57 -13.80 19.88
C LEU A 87 1.65 -12.85 19.34
N GLY A 88 1.52 -12.39 18.09
CA GLY A 88 2.41 -11.37 17.52
C GLY A 88 3.86 -11.84 17.36
N LEU A 89 4.08 -13.14 17.17
CA LEU A 89 5.43 -13.73 16.96
C LEU A 89 6.08 -13.27 15.65
N ASP A 90 5.28 -12.75 14.71
CA ASP A 90 5.72 -12.18 13.43
C ASP A 90 5.88 -10.65 13.46
N LYS A 91 5.84 -10.01 14.64
CA LYS A 91 6.12 -8.57 14.70
C LYS A 91 7.60 -8.37 14.36
N PRO A 92 7.93 -7.73 13.22
CA PRO A 92 9.32 -7.42 12.92
C PRO A 92 9.89 -6.58 14.08
N PRO A 93 11.22 -6.64 14.31
CA PRO A 93 11.85 -5.87 15.38
C PRO A 93 11.43 -4.41 15.25
N LYS A 94 10.80 -3.86 16.30
CA LYS A 94 10.25 -2.51 16.33
C LYS A 94 11.33 -1.53 15.92
N GLN A 95 11.14 -0.87 14.79
CA GLN A 95 12.11 0.11 14.31
C GLN A 95 11.84 1.42 15.02
N THR A 96 12.61 1.67 16.08
CA THR A 96 12.54 2.92 16.83
C THR A 96 13.71 3.81 16.45
N LEU A 97 13.41 4.99 15.93
CA LEU A 97 14.39 6.03 15.67
C LEU A 97 14.51 6.93 16.91
N THR A 98 15.73 7.26 17.31
CA THR A 98 15.95 8.26 18.38
C THR A 98 16.56 9.53 17.78
N VAL A 99 15.82 10.64 17.80
CA VAL A 99 16.26 11.95 17.30
C VAL A 99 15.94 13.01 18.34
N ASN A 100 16.90 13.86 18.70
CA ASN A 100 16.72 14.96 19.66
C ASN A 100 16.07 14.54 21.00
N GLY A 101 16.36 13.32 21.46
CA GLY A 101 15.80 12.75 22.70
C GLY A 101 14.38 12.18 22.57
N LEU A 102 13.76 12.26 21.39
CA LEU A 102 12.48 11.63 21.08
C LEU A 102 12.70 10.21 20.57
N LYS A 103 11.93 9.25 21.08
CA LYS A 103 11.87 7.88 20.56
C LYS A 103 10.65 7.75 19.66
N ILE A 104 10.88 7.70 18.36
CA ILE A 104 9.82 7.67 17.34
C ILE A 104 9.76 6.26 16.76
N PRO A 105 8.68 5.50 17.00
CA PRO A 105 8.46 4.23 16.32
C PRO A 105 8.09 4.49 14.85
N LEU A 106 8.71 3.75 13.93
CA LEU A 106 8.50 3.90 12.48
C LEU A 106 7.53 2.86 11.90
N ASP A 107 7.16 1.85 12.67
CA ASP A 107 6.42 0.67 12.19
C ASP A 107 5.12 1.06 11.46
N ALA A 108 4.32 1.95 12.06
CA ALA A 108 3.06 2.43 11.48
C ALA A 108 3.27 3.17 10.14
N CYS A 109 4.35 3.96 10.02
CA CYS A 109 4.67 4.65 8.79
C CYS A 109 5.15 3.67 7.70
N VAL A 110 6.00 2.70 8.06
CA VAL A 110 6.53 1.71 7.12
C VAL A 110 5.40 0.83 6.57
N GLU A 111 4.42 0.47 7.40
CA GLU A 111 3.24 -0.26 6.97
C GLU A 111 2.30 0.61 6.12
N GLY A 112 2.07 1.87 6.52
CA GLY A 112 1.25 2.82 5.76
C GLY A 112 1.81 3.12 4.36
N ALA A 113 3.14 3.12 4.22
CA ALA A 113 3.82 3.40 2.96
C ALA A 113 3.82 2.23 1.95
N ILE A 114 3.25 1.06 2.28
CA ILE A 114 3.24 -0.13 1.39
C ILE A 114 2.65 0.17 0.01
N ARG A 115 1.61 1.01 -0.06
CA ARG A 115 0.97 1.36 -1.33
C ARG A 115 1.77 2.35 -2.17
N MET A 116 2.68 3.09 -1.53
CA MET A 116 3.43 4.17 -2.15
C MET A 116 4.84 3.74 -2.55
N VAL A 117 5.48 2.83 -1.81
CA VAL A 117 6.87 2.41 -2.04
C VAL A 117 6.96 0.89 -1.99
N ASP A 118 7.53 0.28 -3.03
CA ASP A 118 7.51 -1.16 -3.24
C ASP A 118 8.41 -1.93 -2.26
N THR A 119 9.59 -1.41 -1.94
CA THR A 119 10.57 -2.13 -1.09
C THR A 119 10.52 -1.69 0.37
N LYS A 120 10.72 -2.64 1.30
CA LYS A 120 10.76 -2.35 2.74
C LYS A 120 11.91 -1.41 3.10
N ALA A 121 13.07 -1.58 2.48
CA ALA A 121 14.24 -0.74 2.73
C ALA A 121 13.98 0.72 2.35
N GLU A 122 13.35 0.99 1.20
CA GLU A 122 12.99 2.35 0.81
C GLU A 122 11.88 2.94 1.69
N ARG A 123 10.90 2.13 2.13
CA ARG A 123 9.89 2.55 3.11
C ARG A 123 10.51 3.01 4.42
N ILE A 124 11.47 2.24 4.94
CA ILE A 124 12.22 2.58 6.17
C ILE A 124 12.99 3.88 5.97
N SER A 125 13.70 4.02 4.84
CA SER A 125 14.47 5.22 4.52
C SER A 125 13.57 6.47 4.47
N LEU A 126 12.43 6.38 3.78
CA LEU A 126 11.46 7.47 3.67
C LEU A 126 10.89 7.87 5.03
N CYS A 127 10.41 6.90 5.81
CA CYS A 127 9.85 7.15 7.14
C CYS A 127 10.89 7.72 8.12
N THR A 128 12.15 7.27 8.01
CA THR A 128 13.26 7.82 8.79
C THR A 128 13.52 9.27 8.42
N CYS A 129 13.50 9.61 7.13
CA CYS A 129 13.68 10.98 6.65
C CYS A 129 12.57 11.89 7.18
N TRP A 130 11.31 11.49 7.05
CA TRP A 130 10.17 12.25 7.58
C TRP A 130 10.23 12.42 9.09
N ALA A 131 10.47 11.34 9.84
CA ALA A 131 10.60 11.42 11.29
C ALA A 131 11.73 12.38 11.72
N THR A 132 12.86 12.34 11.02
CA THR A 132 14.01 13.20 11.29
C THR A 132 13.70 14.66 10.99
N ALA A 133 13.06 14.96 9.85
CA ALA A 133 12.66 16.31 9.49
C ALA A 133 11.70 16.91 10.53
N LEU A 134 10.67 16.16 10.91
CA LEU A 134 9.68 16.59 11.91
C LEU A 134 10.29 16.75 13.32
N ALA A 135 11.24 15.89 13.69
CA ALA A 135 11.92 15.97 14.98
C ALA A 135 12.98 17.09 15.05
N ASN A 136 13.54 17.50 13.91
CA ASN A 136 14.50 18.60 13.83
C ASN A 136 13.85 19.99 13.83
N ASP A 137 12.59 20.08 13.43
CA ASP A 137 11.83 21.32 13.59
C ASP A 137 11.43 21.50 15.07
N SER A 138 11.99 22.52 15.72
CA SER A 138 11.79 22.77 17.14
C SER A 138 10.34 23.14 17.51
N LYS A 139 9.55 23.69 16.57
CA LYS A 139 8.14 24.04 16.79
C LYS A 139 7.28 22.79 16.64
N VAL A 140 7.54 21.99 15.61
CA VAL A 140 6.82 20.73 15.36
C VAL A 140 7.09 19.73 16.48
N SER A 141 8.36 19.48 16.80
CA SER A 141 8.77 18.53 17.85
C SER A 141 8.20 18.86 19.23
N LYS A 142 8.01 20.14 19.57
CA LYS A 142 7.36 20.57 20.82
C LYS A 142 5.84 20.42 20.78
N THR A 143 5.22 20.82 19.67
CA THR A 143 3.75 20.85 19.53
C THR A 143 3.17 19.44 19.40
N TYR A 144 3.85 18.58 18.63
CA TYR A 144 3.39 17.24 18.24
C TYR A 144 4.21 16.13 18.90
N LYS A 145 4.88 16.43 20.01
CA LYS A 145 5.77 15.49 20.72
C LYS A 145 5.11 14.14 20.94
N HIS A 146 3.88 14.14 21.45
CA HIS A 146 3.14 12.93 21.82
C HIS A 146 2.79 12.08 20.62
N GLU A 147 2.39 12.70 19.52
CA GLU A 147 2.08 12.06 18.25
C GLU A 147 3.35 11.45 17.63
N LEU A 148 4.48 12.17 17.66
CA LEU A 148 5.77 11.67 17.20
C LEU A 148 6.25 10.47 18.04
N GLU A 149 6.15 10.53 19.37
CA GLU A 149 6.51 9.41 20.26
C GLU A 149 5.59 8.17 20.08
N LYS A 150 4.39 8.37 19.53
CA LYS A 150 3.49 7.29 19.13
C LYS A 150 3.70 6.79 17.69
N GLY A 151 4.58 7.42 16.92
CA GLY A 151 4.82 7.07 15.52
C GLY A 151 3.71 7.50 14.56
N GLN A 152 2.86 8.45 14.98
CA GLN A 152 1.74 8.97 14.19
C GLN A 152 2.21 10.07 13.23
N LEU A 153 3.20 9.74 12.39
CA LEU A 153 3.81 10.70 11.45
C LEU A 153 2.80 11.23 10.42
N ASP A 154 1.89 10.38 9.98
CA ASP A 154 0.80 10.69 9.05
C ASP A 154 -0.11 11.82 9.57
N LEU A 155 -0.56 11.70 10.82
CA LEU A 155 -1.42 12.69 11.48
C LEU A 155 -0.71 14.04 11.63
N VAL A 156 0.57 14.00 11.98
CA VAL A 156 1.40 15.21 12.13
C VAL A 156 1.57 15.90 10.78
N ILE A 157 1.92 15.16 9.73
CA ILE A 157 2.05 15.69 8.36
C ILE A 157 0.72 16.25 7.86
N GLU A 158 -0.41 15.57 8.07
CA GLU A 158 -1.72 16.03 7.65
C GLU A 158 -2.11 17.36 8.32
N ARG A 159 -1.88 17.50 9.63
CA ARG A 159 -2.18 18.75 10.35
C ARG A 159 -1.30 19.90 9.87
N LEU A 160 -0.02 19.65 9.68
CA LEU A 160 0.93 20.67 9.21
C LEU A 160 0.62 21.13 7.78
N GLN A 161 0.10 20.23 6.94
CA GLN A 161 -0.44 20.60 5.62
C GLN A 161 -1.66 21.51 5.73
N ARG A 162 -2.60 21.23 6.65
CA ARG A 162 -3.82 22.04 6.83
C ARG A 162 -3.51 23.43 7.41
N GLU A 163 -2.53 23.51 8.31
CA GLU A 163 -2.14 24.75 8.98
C GLU A 163 -1.21 25.63 8.12
N GLY A 164 -0.70 25.11 7.00
CA GLY A 164 0.24 25.84 6.12
C GLY A 164 1.56 26.18 6.80
N THR A 165 1.90 25.51 7.90
CA THR A 165 2.99 25.87 8.83
C THR A 165 4.31 25.14 8.58
N ILE A 166 4.35 24.19 7.65
CA ILE A 166 5.59 23.50 7.28
C ILE A 166 6.14 24.02 5.95
N ASP A 167 7.46 24.19 5.94
CA ASP A 167 8.24 24.18 4.72
C ASP A 167 8.21 22.76 4.13
N LEU A 168 7.15 22.50 3.33
CA LEU A 168 6.88 21.21 2.69
C LEU A 168 8.07 20.76 1.84
N ALA A 169 9.01 21.67 1.54
CA ALA A 169 10.28 21.41 0.88
C ALA A 169 11.10 20.30 1.56
N GLN A 170 11.12 20.21 2.89
CA GLN A 170 11.92 19.16 3.55
C GLN A 170 11.27 17.78 3.44
N LEU A 171 9.94 17.71 3.58
CA LEU A 171 9.19 16.46 3.43
C LEU A 171 9.12 16.02 1.96
N SER A 172 9.07 16.97 1.03
CA SER A 172 9.12 16.72 -0.41
C SER A 172 10.50 16.25 -0.85
N ALA A 173 11.58 16.80 -0.27
CA ALA A 173 12.94 16.32 -0.50
C ALA A 173 13.12 14.85 -0.07
N CYS A 174 12.47 14.44 1.03
CA CYS A 174 12.43 13.03 1.44
C CYS A 174 11.79 12.14 0.37
N MET A 175 10.74 12.61 -0.32
CA MET A 175 10.12 11.88 -1.43
C MET A 175 10.99 11.89 -2.68
N ALA A 176 11.64 13.02 -3.00
CA ALA A 176 12.53 13.14 -4.16
C ALA A 176 13.70 12.14 -4.13
N ASN A 177 14.19 11.78 -2.93
CA ASN A 177 15.27 10.81 -2.76
C ASN A 177 14.82 9.34 -2.89
N SER A 178 13.53 9.05 -3.03
CA SER A 178 13.00 7.70 -3.18
C SER A 178 12.63 7.42 -4.63
N LYS A 179 13.37 6.53 -5.29
CA LYS A 179 13.20 6.20 -6.71
C LYS A 179 11.99 5.30 -6.99
N GLY A 180 11.44 4.66 -5.97
CA GLY A 180 10.34 3.69 -6.07
C GLY A 180 8.96 4.23 -5.67
N ILE A 181 8.78 5.55 -5.54
CA ILE A 181 7.49 6.13 -5.15
C ILE A 181 6.48 6.06 -6.32
N ARG A 182 5.30 5.51 -6.05
CA ARG A 182 4.20 5.35 -7.01
C ARG A 182 3.00 6.19 -6.60
N TRP A 183 2.24 6.66 -7.59
CA TRP A 183 0.93 7.25 -7.36
C TRP A 183 0.01 6.21 -6.72
N THR A 184 -0.71 6.64 -5.69
CA THR A 184 -1.84 5.90 -5.14
C THR A 184 -3.14 6.60 -5.55
N ASP A 185 -4.24 5.85 -5.63
CA ASP A 185 -5.55 6.41 -5.98
C ASP A 185 -5.92 7.58 -5.06
N GLY A 186 -5.65 7.45 -3.75
CA GLY A 186 -5.90 8.52 -2.79
C GLY A 186 -5.08 9.78 -3.00
N MET A 187 -3.85 9.67 -3.55
CA MET A 187 -3.04 10.83 -3.93
C MET A 187 -3.62 11.52 -5.17
N LEU A 188 -3.98 10.74 -6.20
CA LEU A 188 -4.58 11.27 -7.43
C LEU A 188 -5.94 11.93 -7.16
N ASP A 189 -6.77 11.31 -6.32
CA ASP A 189 -8.03 11.89 -5.87
C ASP A 189 -7.83 13.25 -5.17
N ARG A 190 -6.75 13.38 -4.38
CA ARG A 190 -6.44 14.63 -3.71
C ARG A 190 -5.98 15.69 -4.71
N VAL A 191 -5.12 15.34 -5.67
CA VAL A 191 -4.72 16.24 -6.76
C VAL A 191 -5.95 16.73 -7.54
N LYS A 192 -6.88 15.83 -7.88
CA LYS A 192 -8.14 16.20 -8.56
C LYS A 192 -8.97 17.17 -7.73
N ARG A 193 -9.18 16.89 -6.43
CA ARG A 193 -9.96 17.77 -5.53
C ARG A 193 -9.31 19.15 -5.38
N ASP A 194 -8.00 19.21 -5.22
CA ASP A 194 -7.27 20.48 -5.09
C ASP A 194 -7.35 21.29 -6.38
N CYS A 195 -7.27 20.62 -7.54
CA CYS A 195 -7.49 21.23 -8.84
C CYS A 195 -8.89 21.83 -8.97
N LEU A 196 -9.94 21.06 -8.64
CA LEU A 196 -11.34 21.52 -8.72
C LEU A 196 -11.59 22.72 -7.80
N THR A 197 -11.01 22.69 -6.60
CA THR A 197 -11.12 23.80 -5.64
C THR A 197 -10.50 25.07 -6.22
N ARG A 198 -9.29 24.97 -6.79
CA ARG A 198 -8.61 26.13 -7.41
C ARG A 198 -9.36 26.67 -8.63
N MET A 199 -9.90 25.80 -9.49
CA MET A 199 -10.70 26.22 -10.65
C MET A 199 -11.93 27.02 -10.22
N LYS A 200 -12.59 26.57 -9.15
CA LYS A 200 -13.75 27.26 -8.57
C LYS A 200 -13.38 28.60 -7.96
N ASP A 201 -12.28 28.66 -7.21
CA ASP A 201 -11.79 29.90 -6.57
C ASP A 201 -11.34 30.94 -7.61
N GLN A 202 -10.83 30.51 -8.77
CA GLN A 202 -10.40 31.38 -9.86
C GLN A 202 -11.57 31.86 -10.76
N GLY A 203 -12.80 31.37 -10.55
CA GLY A 203 -13.95 31.75 -11.37
C GLY A 203 -13.91 31.17 -12.79
N SER A 204 -13.06 30.17 -13.04
CA SER A 204 -12.84 29.57 -14.37
C SER A 204 -13.99 28.68 -14.85
N ASP A 205 -14.97 28.40 -13.99
CA ASP A 205 -16.14 27.56 -14.26
C ASP A 205 -17.01 28.09 -15.42
N GLY A 206 -16.92 29.38 -15.75
CA GLY A 206 -17.67 29.99 -16.85
C GLY A 206 -17.11 29.67 -18.24
N GLU A 207 -15.79 29.52 -18.37
CA GLU A 207 -15.10 29.40 -19.67
C GLU A 207 -14.63 27.96 -19.96
N TYR A 208 -14.44 27.16 -18.90
CA TYR A 208 -13.91 25.80 -19.01
C TYR A 208 -14.77 24.79 -18.21
N ASP A 209 -14.75 23.54 -18.64
CA ASP A 209 -15.27 22.39 -17.91
C ASP A 209 -14.22 21.92 -16.90
N GLY A 210 -14.37 22.35 -15.64
CA GLY A 210 -13.42 22.06 -14.55
C GLY A 210 -13.22 20.57 -14.27
N GLU A 211 -14.26 19.73 -14.44
CA GLU A 211 -14.15 18.28 -14.30
C GLU A 211 -13.23 17.70 -15.38
N LYS A 212 -13.49 18.04 -16.65
CA LYS A 212 -12.63 17.59 -17.77
C LYS A 212 -11.20 18.09 -17.65
N PHE A 213 -11.01 19.34 -17.23
CA PHE A 213 -9.68 19.90 -17.02
C PHE A 213 -8.91 19.12 -15.94
N CYS A 214 -9.53 18.95 -14.76
CA CYS A 214 -8.87 18.30 -13.64
C CYS A 214 -8.67 16.79 -13.84
N ASP A 215 -9.55 16.11 -14.58
CA ASP A 215 -9.34 14.73 -15.00
C ASP A 215 -8.18 14.61 -15.97
N CYS A 216 -8.12 15.47 -17.00
CA CYS A 216 -7.00 15.51 -17.93
C CYS A 216 -5.67 15.73 -17.21
N LEU A 217 -5.62 16.72 -16.31
CA LEU A 217 -4.42 17.07 -15.57
C LEU A 217 -3.97 15.92 -14.67
N THR A 218 -4.89 15.32 -13.92
CA THR A 218 -4.59 14.19 -13.02
C THR A 218 -4.06 12.99 -13.80
N ASN A 219 -4.70 12.65 -14.92
CA ASN A 219 -4.28 11.54 -15.78
C ASN A 219 -2.89 11.76 -16.40
N LYS A 220 -2.60 12.96 -16.88
CA LYS A 220 -1.28 13.28 -17.44
C LYS A 220 -0.20 13.31 -16.38
N VAL A 221 -0.46 13.90 -15.21
CA VAL A 221 0.47 13.93 -14.08
C VAL A 221 0.79 12.53 -13.55
N ALA A 222 -0.19 11.61 -13.58
CA ALA A 222 -0.02 10.22 -13.16
C ALA A 222 1.02 9.43 -14.00
N LEU A 223 1.34 9.91 -15.21
CA LEU A 223 2.38 9.32 -16.07
C LEU A 223 3.80 9.65 -15.60
N HIS A 224 3.94 10.64 -14.71
CA HIS A 224 5.21 11.04 -14.14
C HIS A 224 5.35 10.51 -12.69
N SER A 225 6.57 10.50 -12.16
CA SER A 225 6.79 10.19 -10.72
C SER A 225 5.99 11.17 -9.84
N PRO A 226 5.47 10.78 -8.67
CA PRO A 226 4.85 11.72 -7.73
C PRO A 226 5.75 12.88 -7.30
N THR A 227 7.07 12.71 -7.42
CA THR A 227 8.06 13.76 -7.20
C THR A 227 8.05 14.83 -8.29
N PHE A 228 7.42 14.59 -9.45
CA PHE A 228 7.32 15.53 -10.57
C PHE A 228 6.64 16.85 -10.21
N LEU A 229 5.61 16.81 -9.36
CA LEU A 229 4.94 18.04 -8.88
C LEU A 229 5.79 18.84 -7.87
N LEU A 230 6.87 18.24 -7.37
CA LEU A 230 7.73 18.79 -6.34
C LEU A 230 9.10 19.19 -6.90
N ASP A 231 9.43 18.71 -8.08
CA ASP A 231 10.66 19.04 -8.79
C ASP A 231 10.47 20.38 -9.51
N VAL A 232 11.30 21.37 -9.21
CA VAL A 232 11.25 22.71 -9.82
C VAL A 232 12.44 22.85 -10.78
N THR A 233 12.56 21.91 -11.70
CA THR A 233 13.54 21.97 -12.79
C THR A 233 12.92 22.68 -14.00
N PRO A 234 13.73 23.27 -14.89
CA PRO A 234 13.22 23.85 -16.14
C PRO A 234 12.38 22.85 -16.95
N ASP A 235 12.79 21.58 -16.96
CA ASP A 235 12.11 20.51 -17.69
C ASP A 235 10.77 20.14 -17.05
N SER A 236 10.69 20.04 -15.72
CA SER A 236 9.43 19.75 -15.03
C SER A 236 8.43 20.90 -15.17
N VAL A 237 8.90 22.15 -15.13
CA VAL A 237 8.08 23.34 -15.35
C VAL A 237 7.56 23.40 -16.79
N ALA A 238 8.42 23.13 -17.78
CA ALA A 238 8.01 23.09 -19.18
C ALA A 238 6.96 21.98 -19.42
N ALA A 239 7.17 20.78 -18.87
CA ALA A 239 6.23 19.68 -18.97
C ALA A 239 4.89 20.00 -18.29
N LEU A 240 4.90 20.59 -17.09
CA LEU A 240 3.67 21.02 -16.41
C LEU A 240 2.92 22.09 -17.19
N THR A 241 3.64 23.05 -17.77
CA THR A 241 3.05 24.10 -18.60
C THR A 241 2.36 23.50 -19.83
N GLN A 242 3.02 22.57 -20.52
CA GLN A 242 2.42 21.87 -21.67
C GLN A 242 1.18 21.06 -21.27
N ILE A 243 1.24 20.34 -20.14
CA ILE A 243 0.08 19.60 -19.61
C ILE A 243 -1.10 20.55 -19.36
N GLN A 244 -0.84 21.72 -18.76
CA GLN A 244 -1.87 22.73 -18.51
C GLN A 244 -2.47 23.27 -19.81
N GLU A 245 -1.65 23.61 -20.80
CA GLU A 245 -2.13 24.09 -22.11
C GLU A 245 -3.01 23.05 -22.81
N ASP A 246 -2.56 21.79 -22.87
CA ASP A 246 -3.30 20.70 -23.49
C ASP A 246 -4.67 20.47 -22.82
N CYS A 247 -4.68 20.46 -21.49
CA CYS A 247 -5.91 20.25 -20.72
C CYS A 247 -6.84 21.46 -20.78
N THR A 248 -6.30 22.67 -20.88
CA THR A 248 -7.09 23.90 -21.09
C THR A 248 -7.77 23.88 -22.46
N ALA A 249 -7.04 23.49 -23.51
CA ALA A 249 -7.61 23.36 -24.85
C ALA A 249 -8.73 22.32 -24.91
N LEU A 250 -8.59 21.19 -24.20
CA LEU A 250 -9.56 20.09 -24.17
C LEU A 250 -10.81 20.39 -23.33
N SER A 251 -10.70 21.29 -22.36
CA SER A 251 -11.78 21.63 -21.41
C SER A 251 -12.58 22.87 -21.81
N ARG A 252 -12.20 23.58 -22.87
CA ARG A 252 -12.93 24.77 -23.34
C ARG A 252 -14.35 24.39 -23.76
N LYS A 253 -15.33 25.15 -23.28
CA LYS A 253 -16.76 24.94 -23.56
C LYS A 253 -17.18 25.44 -24.94
#